data_AF-A0A4R2KL19-F1
#
_entry.id   AF-A0A4R2KL19-F1
#
_cell.length_a   1.000
_cell.length_b   1.000
_cell.length_c   1.000
_cell.angle_alpha   90.00
_cell.angle_beta   90.00
_cell.angle_gamma   90.00
#
_symmetry.space_group_name_H-M   'P 1'
#
loop_
_entity.id
_entity.type
_entity.pdbx_description
1 polymer ?
#
loop_
_entity_poly.entity_id
_entity_poly.type
_entity_poly.pdbx_seq_one_letter_code
_entity_poly.pdbx_strand_id
1 'polypeptide(L)'
;MALRQTTGFVESLLRLVGLDWAVPDFSTLSRRQKSLAVSTPYRGSQGPLNLLIDSTGIKAEGEGEWHARKHGGAKRRLWRKIHIGVDEQTLEIRAI
;
A
#
# COMPACT_ATOMS: atom_id res chain seq x y z
N MET A 1 13.66 0.07 0.35
CA MET A 1 12.83 1.21 0.78
C MET A 1 11.34 0.86 0.88
N ALA A 2 10.76 0.10 -0.06
CA ALA A 2 9.33 -0.26 -0.06
C ALA A 2 8.80 -0.80 1.29
N LEU A 3 9.48 -1.77 1.91
CA LEU A 3 8.99 -2.37 3.17
C LEU A 3 8.96 -1.41 4.37
N ARG A 4 9.87 -0.42 4.45
CA ARG A 4 9.83 0.59 5.53
C ARG A 4 8.63 1.52 5.35
N GLN A 5 8.28 1.84 4.11
CA GLN A 5 7.06 2.58 3.81
C GLN A 5 5.82 1.75 4.12
N THR A 6 5.84 0.45 3.83
CA THR A 6 4.75 -0.46 4.21
C THR A 6 4.51 -0.46 5.71
N THR A 7 5.57 -0.50 6.53
CA THR A 7 5.44 -0.36 8.00
C THR A 7 4.71 0.93 8.38
N GLY A 8 5.17 2.09 7.89
CA GLY A 8 4.54 3.38 8.23
C GLY A 8 3.12 3.56 7.67
N PHE A 9 2.83 2.99 6.50
CA PHE A 9 1.49 2.98 5.91
C PHE A 9 0.53 2.15 6.75
N VAL A 10 0.92 0.93 7.13
CA VAL A 10 0.09 0.06 7.97
C VAL A 10 -0.14 0.69 9.34
N GLU A 11 0.89 1.32 9.93
CA GLU A 11 0.76 2.07 11.18
C GLU A 11 -0.26 3.21 11.08
N SER A 12 -0.21 3.98 9.98
CA SER A 12 -1.15 5.07 9.72
C SER A 12 -2.58 4.56 9.51
N LEU A 13 -2.74 3.42 8.83
CA LEU A 13 -4.03 2.79 8.61
C LEU A 13 -4.64 2.31 9.92
N LEU A 14 -3.88 1.58 10.74
CA LEU A 14 -4.34 1.09 12.05
C LEU A 14 -4.77 2.24 12.96
N ARG A 15 -4.01 3.35 12.97
CA ARG A 15 -4.40 4.56 13.68
C ARG A 15 -5.72 5.15 13.16
N LEU A 16 -5.89 5.20 11.83
CA LEU A 16 -7.10 5.73 11.20
C LEU A 16 -8.34 4.91 11.55
N VAL A 17 -8.22 3.58 11.62
CA VAL A 17 -9.33 2.68 11.96
C VAL A 17 -9.48 2.45 13.47
N GLY A 18 -8.64 3.08 14.31
CA GLY A 18 -8.72 2.97 15.77
C GLY A 18 -8.28 1.62 16.35
N LEU A 19 -7.41 0.88 15.65
CA LEU A 19 -6.91 -0.42 16.09
C LEU A 19 -5.52 -0.28 16.72
N ASP A 20 -5.35 -0.80 17.94
CA ASP A 20 -4.07 -0.79 18.67
C ASP A 20 -3.24 -2.07 18.41
N TRP A 21 -3.05 -2.40 17.13
CA TRP A 21 -2.26 -3.56 16.73
C TRP A 21 -0.81 -3.17 16.45
N ALA A 22 0.14 -4.00 16.90
CA ALA A 22 1.54 -3.80 16.62
C ALA A 22 1.86 -4.07 15.14
N VAL A 23 2.58 -3.15 14.50
CA VAL A 23 3.06 -3.34 13.12
C VAL A 23 4.40 -4.07 13.13
N PRO A 24 4.56 -5.15 12.34
CA PRO A 24 5.84 -5.83 12.20
C PRO A 24 6.94 -4.90 11.67
N ASP A 25 8.13 -5.03 12.25
CA ASP A 25 9.28 -4.23 11.85
C ASP A 25 9.81 -4.61 10.45
N PHE A 26 10.70 -3.77 9.91
CA PHE A 26 11.28 -3.98 8.59
C PHE A 26 11.94 -5.36 8.44
N SER A 27 12.66 -5.81 9.47
CA SER A 27 13.38 -7.08 9.45
C SER A 27 12.43 -8.28 9.36
N THR A 28 11.31 -8.21 10.09
CA THR A 28 10.25 -9.22 10.08
C THR A 28 9.56 -9.27 8.73
N LEU A 29 9.15 -8.12 8.19
CA LEU A 29 8.55 -8.04 6.85
C LEU A 29 9.52 -8.52 5.76
N SER A 30 10.79 -8.13 5.81
CA SER A 30 11.78 -8.50 4.80
C SER A 30 12.07 -9.99 4.77
N ARG A 31 12.14 -10.65 5.93
CA ARG A 31 12.30 -12.10 6.00
C ARG A 31 11.05 -12.81 5.46
N ARG A 32 9.86 -12.35 5.83
CA ARG A 32 8.61 -12.97 5.37
C ARG A 32 8.40 -12.81 3.87
N GLN A 33 8.72 -11.65 3.30
CA GLN A 33 8.57 -11.41 1.86
C GLN A 33 9.33 -12.43 1.00
N LYS A 34 10.49 -12.91 1.45
CA LYS A 34 11.30 -13.88 0.70
C LYS A 34 10.60 -15.21 0.44
N SER A 35 9.70 -15.63 1.34
CA SER A 35 8.99 -16.91 1.25
C SER A 35 7.48 -16.75 1.07
N LEU A 36 6.98 -15.51 1.07
CA LEU A 36 5.55 -15.24 0.91
C LEU A 36 5.15 -15.48 -0.54
N ALA A 37 4.50 -16.62 -0.80
CA ALA A 37 3.81 -16.86 -2.05
C ALA A 37 2.52 -16.02 -2.10
N VAL A 38 2.56 -14.93 -2.87
CA VAL A 38 1.37 -14.10 -3.15
C VAL A 38 0.78 -14.54 -4.48
N SER A 39 -0.43 -15.10 -4.45
CA SER A 39 -1.22 -15.36 -5.65
C SER A 39 -2.38 -14.38 -5.68
N THR A 40 -2.44 -13.57 -6.73
CA THR A 40 -3.58 -12.69 -7.03
C THR A 40 -4.23 -13.16 -8.33
N PRO A 41 -4.94 -14.30 -8.31
CA PRO A 41 -5.55 -14.83 -9.51
C PRO A 41 -6.66 -13.91 -10.00
N TYR A 42 -6.85 -13.84 -11.31
CA TYR A 42 -8.02 -13.19 -11.87
C TYR A 42 -9.28 -13.90 -11.37
N ARG A 43 -10.21 -13.12 -10.81
CA ARG A 43 -11.52 -13.60 -10.36
C ARG A 43 -12.57 -12.96 -11.25
N GLY A 44 -13.20 -13.76 -12.10
CA GLY A 44 -14.36 -13.32 -12.87
C GLY A 44 -15.56 -13.01 -11.96
N SER A 45 -16.54 -12.29 -12.48
CA SER A 45 -17.87 -12.15 -11.87
C SER A 45 -18.88 -13.02 -12.63
N GLN A 46 -19.91 -13.52 -11.93
CA GLN A 46 -21.01 -14.28 -12.55
C GLN A 46 -22.01 -13.39 -13.30
N GLY A 47 -21.79 -12.08 -13.29
CA GLY A 47 -22.64 -11.07 -13.91
C GLY A 47 -21.91 -9.72 -13.98
N PRO A 48 -22.63 -8.63 -14.30
CA PRO A 48 -22.06 -7.28 -14.32
C PRO A 48 -21.42 -6.92 -12.99
N LEU A 49 -20.27 -6.24 -13.03
CA LEU A 49 -19.53 -5.79 -11.86
C LEU A 49 -19.67 -4.27 -11.75
N ASN A 50 -20.29 -3.79 -10.66
CA ASN A 50 -20.41 -2.37 -10.38
C ASN A 50 -19.29 -1.98 -9.41
N LEU A 51 -18.25 -1.32 -9.94
CA LEU A 51 -17.08 -0.93 -9.16
C LEU A 51 -17.14 0.55 -8.79
N LEU A 52 -17.05 0.82 -7.50
CA LEU A 52 -16.66 2.11 -6.98
C LEU A 52 -15.14 2.20 -7.07
N ILE A 53 -14.62 3.09 -7.91
CA ILE A 53 -13.18 3.26 -8.12
C ILE A 53 -12.75 4.57 -7.48
N ASP A 54 -11.87 4.48 -6.49
CA ASP A 54 -11.14 5.63 -5.99
C ASP A 54 -9.69 5.63 -6.49
N SER A 55 -9.19 6.84 -6.79
CA SER A 55 -7.79 7.05 -7.18
C SER A 55 -7.02 7.65 -6.01
N THR A 56 -6.66 6.81 -5.05
CA THR A 56 -5.80 7.24 -3.96
C THR A 56 -4.35 7.38 -4.45
N GLY A 57 -3.80 8.59 -4.34
CA GLY A 57 -2.38 8.84 -4.59
C GLY A 57 -1.53 8.40 -3.40
N ILE A 58 -0.69 7.38 -3.57
CA ILE A 58 0.31 7.01 -2.56
C ILE A 58 1.62 7.75 -2.84
N LYS A 59 2.05 8.54 -1.85
CA LYS A 59 3.37 9.14 -1.84
C LYS A 59 4.39 8.12 -1.35
N ALA A 60 5.37 7.78 -2.19
CA ALA A 60 6.48 6.93 -1.78
C ALA A 60 7.63 7.83 -1.27
N GLU A 61 7.74 8.03 0.05
CA GLU A 61 8.88 8.74 0.67
C GLU A 61 10.15 7.87 0.58
N GLY A 62 10.93 8.04 -0.50
CA GLY A 62 12.16 7.29 -0.74
C GLY A 62 13.40 7.93 -0.11
N GLU A 63 14.57 7.36 -0.40
CA GLU A 63 15.89 7.85 0.04
C GLU A 63 16.09 9.33 -0.31
N GLY A 64 15.49 9.77 -1.41
CA GLY A 64 15.49 11.16 -1.83
C GLY A 64 14.87 12.14 -0.86
N GLU A 65 13.82 11.75 -0.12
CA GLU A 65 13.17 12.67 0.82
C GLU A 65 13.88 12.74 2.16
N TRP A 66 14.37 11.61 2.68
CA TRP A 66 15.20 11.61 3.89
C TRP A 66 16.51 12.38 3.65
N HIS A 67 17.18 12.11 2.53
CA HIS A 67 18.44 12.77 2.18
C HIS A 67 18.22 14.25 1.87
N ALA A 68 17.12 14.64 1.21
CA ALA A 68 16.78 16.06 1.00
C ALA A 68 16.49 16.78 2.34
N ARG A 69 15.74 16.14 3.26
CA ARG A 69 15.50 16.69 4.61
C ARG A 69 16.80 16.86 5.41
N LYS A 70 17.76 15.96 5.26
CA LYS A 70 19.04 15.99 6.01
C LYS A 70 20.13 16.83 5.38
N HIS A 71 20.22 16.88 4.05
CA HIS A 71 21.38 17.44 3.32
C HIS A 71 21.01 18.45 2.22
N GLY A 72 19.73 18.84 2.07
CA GLY A 72 19.32 19.94 1.20
C GLY A 72 19.41 19.69 -0.32
N GLY A 73 19.75 18.48 -0.76
CA GLY A 73 19.90 18.14 -2.18
C GLY A 73 18.57 17.82 -2.88
N ALA A 74 18.39 18.30 -4.13
CA ALA A 74 17.25 17.95 -4.97
C ALA A 74 17.35 16.49 -5.45
N LYS A 75 16.54 15.60 -4.88
CA LYS A 75 16.40 14.20 -5.34
C LYS A 75 14.94 13.92 -5.73
N ARG A 76 14.74 13.10 -6.77
CA ARG A 76 13.42 12.89 -7.40
C ARG A 76 12.39 12.31 -6.41
N ARG A 77 11.27 13.01 -6.23
CA ARG A 77 10.10 12.48 -5.50
C ARG A 77 9.35 11.48 -6.37
N LEU A 78 8.88 10.38 -5.78
CA LEU A 78 8.13 9.34 -6.46
C LEU A 78 6.68 9.34 -5.96
N TRP A 79 5.75 9.60 -6.88
CA TRP A 79 4.32 9.43 -6.65
C TRP A 79 3.85 8.18 -7.41
N ARG A 80 3.04 7.34 -6.75
CA ARG A 80 2.39 6.20 -7.38
C ARG A 80 0.89 6.35 -7.17
N LYS A 81 0.13 6.40 -8.26
CA LYS A 81 -1.33 6.32 -8.19
C LYS A 81 -1.70 4.85 -8.00
N ILE A 82 -2.62 4.59 -7.07
CA ILE A 82 -3.26 3.29 -6.93
C ILE A 82 -4.74 3.49 -7.22
N HIS A 83 -5.29 2.64 -8.08
CA HIS A 83 -6.72 2.54 -8.30
C HIS A 83 -7.22 1.40 -7.43
N ILE A 84 -8.11 1.71 -6.49
CA ILE A 84 -8.77 0.70 -5.65
C ILE A 84 -10.20 0.60 -6.15
N GLY A 85 -10.56 -0.56 -6.70
CA GLY A 85 -11.93 -0.89 -7.06
C GLY A 85 -12.58 -1.67 -5.92
N VAL A 86 -13.76 -1.26 -5.50
CA VAL A 86 -14.59 -1.99 -4.53
C VAL A 86 -15.92 -2.33 -5.19
N ASP A 87 -16.32 -3.59 -5.11
CA ASP A 87 -17.64 -4.00 -5.55
C ASP A 87 -18.71 -3.41 -4.63
N GLU A 88 -19.70 -2.73 -5.22
CA GLU A 88 -20.72 -1.99 -4.47
C GLU A 88 -21.56 -2.87 -3.54
N GLN A 89 -21.86 -4.10 -3.96
CA GLN A 89 -22.78 -4.98 -3.24
C GLN A 89 -22.07 -5.79 -2.15
N THR A 90 -20.90 -6.31 -2.47
CA THR A 90 -20.16 -7.24 -1.60
C THR A 90 -19.09 -6.55 -0.77
N LEU A 91 -18.72 -5.32 -1.12
CA LEU A 91 -17.58 -4.59 -0.56
C LEU A 91 -16.24 -5.31 -0.76
N GLU A 92 -16.17 -6.29 -1.67
CA GLU A 92 -14.91 -6.94 -2.02
C GLU A 92 -13.98 -5.94 -2.73
N ILE A 93 -12.71 -5.90 -2.31
CA ILE A 93 -11.67 -5.20 -3.06
C ILE A 93 -11.34 -6.03 -4.30
N ARG A 94 -11.46 -5.42 -5.48
CA ARG A 94 -11.20 -6.05 -6.78
C ARG A 94 -9.93 -5.43 -7.37
N ALA A 95 -8.99 -6.30 -7.74
CA ALA A 95 -7.89 -5.91 -8.61
C ALA A 95 -8.43 -5.82 -10.04
N ILE A 96 -8.23 -4.66 -10.67
CA ILE A 96 -8.59 -4.33 -12.05
C ILE A 96 -7.35 -3.99 -12.85
#